data_AF-K1USI7-F1
#
_entry.id   AF-K1USI7-F1
#
_cell.length_a   1.000
_cell.length_b   1.000
_cell.length_c   1.000
_cell.angle_alpha   90.00
_cell.angle_beta   90.00
_cell.angle_gamma   90.00
#
_symmetry.space_group_name_H-M   'P 1'
#
loop_
_entity.id
_entity.type
_entity.pdbx_description
1 polymer ?
#
loop_
_entity_poly.entity_id
_entity_poly.type
_entity_poly.pdbx_seq_one_letter_code
_entity_poly.pdbx_strand_id
1 'polypeptide(L)'
;GADLVETSLLFQGLLAARAYFKENTEVESRLRADITRLWEAIDWTWFRKNGEDVLYWHWSPDYGFEKNLAIRGWNECLITYILAASSPTHAINKVVYEAGWAKNGGIRNGKSYYGITLPLGSDKGGPLFLSQYSFLGINPQGLEDQYADYWMQNRNHTLINYNYCKENPKGYTGYSASCWGLTAS
;
A
#
# COMPACT_ATOMS: atom_id res chain seq x y z
N GLY A 1 20.76 2.65 -0.59
CA GLY A 1 20.10 2.94 0.70
C GLY A 1 18.90 2.02 0.87
N ALA A 2 18.11 2.25 1.91
CA ALA A 2 16.88 1.53 2.17
C ALA A 2 15.68 2.12 1.40
N ASP A 3 14.75 1.24 1.05
CA ASP A 3 13.44 1.54 0.47
C ASP A 3 12.36 0.89 1.36
N LEU A 4 11.55 1.71 2.01
CA LEU A 4 10.57 1.25 2.98
C LEU A 4 9.33 0.62 2.32
N VAL A 5 8.99 1.04 1.10
CA VAL A 5 7.83 0.49 0.36
C VAL A 5 8.19 -0.89 -0.18
N GLU A 6 9.37 -1.05 -0.77
CA GLU A 6 9.82 -2.37 -1.22
C GLU A 6 10.02 -3.32 -0.03
N THR A 7 10.52 -2.81 1.10
CA THR A 7 10.60 -3.58 2.35
C THR A 7 9.21 -4.03 2.81
N SER A 8 8.18 -3.18 2.75
CA SER A 8 6.83 -3.55 3.17
C SER A 8 6.20 -4.60 2.25
N LEU A 9 6.43 -4.52 0.93
CA LEU A 9 5.98 -5.53 -0.03
C LEU A 9 6.65 -6.88 0.21
N LEU A 10 7.96 -6.90 0.48
CA LEU A 10 8.69 -8.10 0.87
C LEU A 10 8.09 -8.73 2.15
N PHE A 11 7.88 -7.93 3.19
CA PHE A 11 7.39 -8.44 4.48
C PHE A 11 5.92 -8.82 4.47
N GLN A 12 5.10 -8.23 3.61
CA GLN A 12 3.75 -8.74 3.34
C GLN A 12 3.80 -10.21 2.90
N GLY A 13 4.72 -10.57 2.00
CA GLY A 13 4.92 -11.94 1.54
C GLY A 13 5.56 -12.85 2.61
N LEU A 14 6.62 -12.38 3.28
CA LEU A 14 7.31 -13.18 4.31
C LEU A 14 6.40 -13.50 5.49
N LEU A 15 5.57 -12.56 5.95
CA LEU A 15 4.63 -12.81 7.05
C LEU A 15 3.54 -13.81 6.64
N ALA A 16 3.07 -13.78 5.39
CA ALA A 16 2.17 -14.80 4.86
C ALA A 16 2.85 -16.18 4.81
N ALA A 17 4.09 -16.27 4.31
CA ALA A 17 4.87 -17.51 4.29
C ALA A 17 5.08 -18.06 5.71
N ARG A 18 5.43 -17.21 6.67
CA ARG A 18 5.58 -17.57 8.08
C ARG A 18 4.28 -18.16 8.68
N ALA A 19 3.12 -17.63 8.29
CA ALA A 19 1.83 -18.15 8.74
C ALA A 19 1.46 -19.48 8.07
N TYR A 20 1.90 -19.69 6.83
CA TYR A 20 1.67 -20.93 6.07
C TYR A 20 2.52 -22.11 6.60
N PHE A 21 3.82 -21.90 6.76
CA PHE A 21 4.77 -22.92 7.26
C PHE A 21 4.68 -23.05 8.78
N LYS A 22 3.69 -23.82 9.26
CA LYS A 22 3.33 -23.96 10.68
C LYS A 22 3.67 -25.32 11.29
N GLU A 23 4.27 -26.23 10.53
CA GLU A 23 4.60 -27.57 11.03
C GLU A 23 5.75 -27.50 12.05
N ASN A 24 5.77 -28.47 12.95
CA ASN A 24 6.79 -28.59 13.99
C ASN A 24 8.02 -29.37 13.49
N THR A 25 8.54 -28.98 12.32
CA THR A 25 9.80 -29.49 11.79
C THR A 25 10.93 -28.51 12.07
N GLU A 26 12.17 -29.00 12.10
CA GLU A 26 13.35 -28.16 12.32
C GLU A 26 13.51 -27.09 11.22
N VAL A 27 13.18 -27.44 9.97
CA VAL A 27 13.27 -26.53 8.81
C VAL A 27 12.26 -25.40 8.92
N GLU A 28 10.97 -25.72 9.13
CA GLU A 28 9.95 -24.67 9.21
C GLU A 28 10.07 -23.83 10.49
N SER A 29 10.49 -24.43 11.60
CA SER A 29 10.75 -23.69 12.83
C SER A 29 11.86 -22.67 12.66
N ARG A 30 12.96 -23.02 11.98
CA ARG A 30 14.03 -22.07 11.63
C ARG A 30 13.53 -20.97 10.72
N LEU A 31 12.79 -21.31 9.65
CA LEU A 31 12.23 -20.32 8.73
C LEU A 31 11.34 -19.30 9.45
N ARG A 32 10.41 -19.76 10.30
CA ARG A 32 9.54 -18.87 11.08
C ARG A 32 10.36 -17.98 12.02
N ALA A 33 11.39 -18.52 12.67
CA ALA A 33 12.26 -17.77 13.56
C ALA A 33 13.06 -16.69 12.81
N ASP A 34 13.59 -17.01 11.64
CA ASP A 34 14.32 -16.03 10.81
C ASP A 34 13.41 -14.91 10.32
N ILE A 35 12.21 -15.24 9.84
CA ILE A 35 11.24 -14.22 9.41
C ILE A 35 10.84 -13.33 10.59
N THR A 36 10.56 -13.91 11.76
CA THR A 36 10.26 -13.15 12.99
C THR A 36 11.42 -12.21 13.33
N ARG A 37 12.66 -12.72 13.39
CA ARG A 37 13.84 -11.93 13.72
C ARG A 37 14.03 -10.77 12.75
N LEU A 38 13.87 -11.02 11.44
CA LEU A 38 14.02 -9.98 10.44
C LEU A 38 12.89 -8.94 10.51
N TRP A 39 11.65 -9.37 10.75
CA TRP A 39 10.48 -8.51 10.92
C TRP A 39 10.63 -7.57 12.12
N GLU A 40 11.06 -8.12 13.25
CA GLU A 40 11.26 -7.37 14.50
C GLU A 40 12.46 -6.41 14.43
N ALA A 41 13.40 -6.64 13.52
CA ALA A 41 14.57 -5.79 13.32
C ALA A 41 14.30 -4.55 12.44
N ILE A 42 13.14 -4.45 11.79
CA ILE A 42 12.80 -3.28 10.96
C ILE A 42 12.44 -2.12 11.88
N ASP A 43 13.29 -1.09 11.90
CA ASP A 43 12.99 0.16 12.59
C ASP A 43 12.12 1.07 11.70
N TRP A 44 10.81 0.91 11.79
CA TRP A 44 9.86 1.78 11.08
C TRP A 44 9.89 3.22 11.60
N THR A 45 10.22 3.42 12.87
CA THR A 45 10.26 4.76 13.50
C THR A 45 11.42 5.59 12.98
N TRP A 46 12.53 4.96 12.56
CA TRP A 46 13.65 5.61 11.88
C TRP A 46 13.19 6.42 10.66
N PHE A 47 12.27 5.86 9.87
CA PHE A 47 11.77 6.47 8.63
C PHE A 47 10.80 7.64 8.87
N ARG A 48 10.64 8.10 10.11
CA ARG A 48 9.92 9.33 10.46
C ARG A 48 10.80 10.57 10.44
N LYS A 49 12.07 10.49 10.03
CA LYS A 49 13.00 11.63 9.87
C LYS A 49 12.89 12.64 11.03
N ASN A 50 13.53 12.35 12.16
CA ASN A 50 13.44 13.16 13.39
C ASN A 50 12.03 13.22 14.02
N GLY A 51 11.24 12.15 13.86
CA GLY A 51 9.96 11.99 14.56
C GLY A 51 8.78 12.75 13.97
N GLU A 52 8.85 13.13 12.70
CA GLU A 52 7.72 13.70 11.97
C GLU A 52 6.52 12.72 11.93
N ASP A 53 5.33 13.25 11.74
CA ASP A 53 4.09 12.46 11.65
C ASP A 53 3.83 11.96 10.23
N VAL A 54 4.88 11.45 9.58
CA VAL A 54 4.83 10.84 8.25
C VAL A 54 5.98 9.83 8.08
N LEU A 55 5.78 8.81 7.26
CA LEU A 55 6.87 7.92 6.82
C LEU A 55 7.55 8.45 5.56
N TYR A 56 8.85 8.31 5.48
CA TYR A 56 9.65 8.60 4.29
C TYR A 56 9.99 7.31 3.56
N TRP A 57 9.94 7.37 2.24
CA TRP A 57 10.17 6.22 1.38
C TRP A 57 11.62 5.72 1.45
N HIS A 58 12.58 6.64 1.51
CA HIS A 58 13.99 6.30 1.36
C HIS A 58 14.86 6.86 2.47
N TRP A 59 15.91 6.12 2.79
CA TRP A 59 17.03 6.58 3.60
C TRP A 59 18.35 6.02 3.04
N SER A 60 19.44 6.76 3.14
CA SER A 60 20.77 6.31 2.72
C SER A 60 21.82 6.59 3.80
N PRO A 61 22.80 5.69 4.03
CA PRO A 61 23.91 5.98 4.93
C PRO A 61 24.73 7.19 4.47
N ASP A 62 24.90 7.38 3.15
CA ASP A 62 25.76 8.45 2.60
C ASP A 62 25.01 9.77 2.36
N TYR A 63 23.69 9.71 2.20
CA TYR A 63 22.86 10.86 1.76
C TYR A 63 21.67 11.14 2.69
N GLY A 64 21.56 10.44 3.81
CA GLY A 64 20.44 10.55 4.74
C GLY A 64 19.08 10.49 4.05
N PHE A 65 18.26 11.53 4.25
CA PHE A 65 16.93 11.67 3.67
C PHE A 65 16.88 12.62 2.46
N GLU A 66 17.95 12.80 1.69
CA GLU A 66 18.00 13.76 0.57
C GLU A 66 16.91 13.53 -0.50
N LYS A 67 16.51 12.27 -0.76
CA LYS A 67 15.36 11.97 -1.63
C LYS A 67 14.06 12.63 -1.14
N ASN A 68 13.95 12.86 0.17
CA ASN A 68 12.90 13.64 0.84
C ASN A 68 11.47 13.33 0.39
N LEU A 69 11.19 12.04 0.15
CA LEU A 69 9.92 11.58 -0.39
C LEU A 69 9.02 11.05 0.73
N ALA A 70 8.15 11.90 1.24
CA ALA A 70 7.13 11.53 2.21
C ALA A 70 6.05 10.66 1.54
N ILE A 71 5.70 9.53 2.15
CA ILE A 71 4.68 8.61 1.66
C ILE A 71 3.31 9.14 2.08
N ARG A 72 2.51 9.60 1.11
CA ARG A 72 1.18 10.16 1.34
C ARG A 72 0.15 9.51 0.44
N GLY A 73 -0.99 9.13 1.01
CA GLY A 73 -2.05 8.46 0.28
C GLY A 73 -2.89 9.41 -0.58
N TRP A 74 -3.69 8.89 -1.50
CA TRP A 74 -3.85 7.46 -1.81
C TRP A 74 -2.85 7.02 -2.88
N ASN A 75 -2.17 5.90 -2.65
CA ASN A 75 -1.29 5.24 -3.61
C ASN A 75 -1.07 3.76 -3.18
N GLU A 76 -0.08 3.07 -3.74
CA GLU A 76 0.23 1.64 -3.51
C GLU A 76 0.76 1.32 -2.11
N CYS A 77 1.10 2.33 -1.32
CA CYS A 77 1.92 2.19 -0.11
C CYS A 77 1.12 1.98 1.19
N LEU A 78 -0.18 1.62 1.10
CA LEU A 78 -1.02 1.41 2.29
C LEU A 78 -0.41 0.37 3.24
N ILE A 79 0.07 -0.75 2.69
CA ILE A 79 0.70 -1.83 3.43
C ILE A 79 1.92 -1.36 4.23
N THR A 80 2.65 -0.35 3.75
CA THR A 80 3.78 0.24 4.47
C THR A 80 3.35 0.81 5.81
N TYR A 81 2.24 1.55 5.84
CA TYR A 81 1.70 2.09 7.09
C TYR A 81 1.08 1.02 7.99
N ILE A 82 0.38 0.03 7.41
CA ILE A 82 -0.22 -1.05 8.19
C ILE A 82 0.86 -1.89 8.87
N LEU A 83 1.92 -2.26 8.15
CA LEU A 83 3.04 -3.00 8.73
C LEU A 83 3.79 -2.15 9.76
N ALA A 84 4.05 -0.87 9.48
CA ALA A 84 4.68 0.01 10.45
C ALA A 84 3.88 0.12 11.77
N ALA A 85 2.55 0.17 11.70
CA ALA A 85 1.69 0.19 12.89
C ALA A 85 1.59 -1.18 13.58
N SER A 86 1.84 -2.28 12.86
CA SER A 86 1.78 -3.65 13.36
C SER A 86 3.09 -4.16 13.95
N SER A 87 4.19 -3.39 13.82
CA SER A 87 5.49 -3.80 14.35
C SER A 87 5.44 -3.98 15.86
N PRO A 88 5.92 -5.12 16.41
CA PRO A 88 5.93 -5.34 17.86
C PRO A 88 7.10 -4.63 18.58
N THR A 89 8.09 -4.13 17.83
CA THR A 89 9.33 -3.54 18.36
C THR A 89 9.48 -2.06 18.03
N HIS A 90 9.09 -1.66 16.82
CA HIS A 90 9.27 -0.30 16.31
C HIS A 90 7.96 0.24 15.72
N ALA A 91 6.86 0.14 16.47
CA ALA A 91 5.55 0.61 16.03
C ALA A 91 5.50 2.14 15.84
N ILE A 92 4.84 2.60 14.78
CA ILE A 92 4.47 4.01 14.66
C ILE A 92 3.21 4.34 15.48
N ASN A 93 3.11 5.60 15.93
CA ASN A 93 1.89 6.09 16.56
C ASN A 93 0.78 6.34 15.52
N LYS A 94 -0.48 6.26 15.95
CA LYS A 94 -1.67 6.51 15.11
C LYS A 94 -1.60 7.83 14.34
N VAL A 95 -1.08 8.90 14.95
CA VAL A 95 -0.95 10.22 14.32
C VAL A 95 -0.13 10.20 13.03
N VAL A 96 0.84 9.29 12.91
CA VAL A 96 1.68 9.15 11.71
C VAL A 96 0.84 8.68 10.52
N TYR A 97 -0.13 7.79 10.76
CA TYR A 97 -1.11 7.39 9.75
C TYR A 97 -2.09 8.52 9.42
N GLU A 98 -2.66 9.16 10.45
CA GLU A 98 -3.71 10.18 10.26
C GLU A 98 -3.16 11.43 9.55
N ALA A 99 -2.03 11.98 10.01
CA ALA A 99 -1.42 13.19 9.45
C ALA A 99 -0.55 12.92 8.23
N GLY A 100 0.17 11.79 8.20
CA GLY A 100 1.07 11.40 7.13
C GLY A 100 0.32 10.84 5.93
N TRP A 101 -0.17 9.60 6.10
CA TRP A 101 -0.86 8.85 5.05
C TRP A 101 -2.18 9.51 4.63
N ALA A 102 -3.08 9.72 5.59
CA ALA A 102 -4.44 10.17 5.31
C ALA A 102 -4.55 11.70 5.18
N LYS A 103 -3.47 12.44 5.44
CA LYS A 103 -3.39 13.91 5.34
C LYS A 103 -4.53 14.59 6.10
N ASN A 104 -4.85 14.10 7.30
CA ASN A 104 -5.97 14.55 8.13
C ASN A 104 -7.31 14.60 7.37
N GLY A 105 -7.57 13.59 6.53
CA GLY A 105 -8.77 13.49 5.70
C GLY A 105 -8.61 13.98 4.25
N GLY A 106 -7.51 14.67 3.92
CA GLY A 106 -7.17 15.11 2.56
C GLY A 106 -6.87 13.96 1.58
N ILE A 107 -6.95 12.70 2.01
CA ILE A 107 -6.88 11.51 1.16
C ILE A 107 -8.19 11.24 0.37
N ARG A 108 -9.31 11.82 0.81
CA ARG A 108 -10.63 11.59 0.21
C ARG A 108 -10.73 12.19 -1.19
N ASN A 109 -11.42 11.46 -2.07
CA ASN A 109 -11.86 11.92 -3.38
C ASN A 109 -13.37 12.20 -3.36
N GLY A 110 -14.20 11.15 -3.35
CA GLY A 110 -15.65 11.22 -3.27
C GLY A 110 -16.37 11.56 -4.59
N LYS A 111 -15.66 11.81 -5.69
CA LYS A 111 -16.27 12.13 -7.00
C LYS A 111 -16.75 10.86 -7.71
N SER A 112 -17.65 11.04 -8.68
CA SER A 112 -18.17 9.98 -9.55
C SER A 112 -17.52 10.02 -10.93
N TYR A 113 -17.11 8.85 -11.43
CA TYR A 113 -16.58 8.64 -12.77
C TYR A 113 -17.32 7.46 -13.39
N TYR A 114 -17.88 7.61 -14.59
CA TYR A 114 -18.69 6.56 -15.22
C TYR A 114 -19.87 6.08 -14.34
N GLY A 115 -20.45 6.99 -13.56
CA GLY A 115 -21.51 6.69 -12.59
C GLY A 115 -21.04 5.95 -11.34
N ILE A 116 -19.73 5.80 -11.12
CA ILE A 116 -19.13 5.07 -10.01
C ILE A 116 -18.38 6.05 -9.10
N THR A 117 -18.76 6.09 -7.83
CA THR A 117 -18.07 6.91 -6.81
C THR A 117 -16.72 6.30 -6.44
N LEU A 118 -15.65 7.09 -6.50
CA LEU A 118 -14.32 6.70 -6.03
C LEU A 118 -14.05 7.31 -4.64
N PRO A 119 -13.95 6.50 -3.57
CA PRO A 119 -13.74 7.01 -2.21
C PRO A 119 -12.45 7.83 -2.02
N LEU A 120 -11.30 7.33 -2.48
CA LEU A 120 -9.97 7.87 -2.20
C LEU A 120 -9.16 8.17 -3.48
N GLY A 121 -8.21 9.08 -3.36
CA GLY A 121 -7.15 9.31 -4.35
C GLY A 121 -7.43 10.34 -5.43
N SER A 122 -6.59 10.35 -6.46
CA SER A 122 -6.69 11.32 -7.55
C SER A 122 -7.89 11.02 -8.46
N ASP A 123 -8.17 11.93 -9.40
CA ASP A 123 -9.20 11.71 -10.40
C ASP A 123 -8.97 10.40 -11.15
N LYS A 124 -10.03 9.58 -11.26
CA LYS A 124 -10.01 8.23 -11.86
C LYS A 124 -9.05 7.23 -11.21
N GLY A 125 -8.49 7.52 -10.05
CA GLY A 125 -7.77 6.57 -9.19
C GLY A 125 -6.29 6.31 -9.51
N GLY A 126 -5.85 6.54 -10.76
CA GLY A 126 -4.46 6.35 -11.18
C GLY A 126 -4.20 4.98 -11.84
N PRO A 127 -2.94 4.51 -11.87
CA PRO A 127 -2.59 3.18 -12.37
C PRO A 127 -3.27 2.07 -11.56
N LEU A 128 -3.71 1.00 -12.21
CA LEU A 128 -4.54 -0.02 -11.54
C LEU A 128 -3.82 -0.78 -10.40
N PHE A 129 -2.49 -0.88 -10.43
CA PHE A 129 -1.72 -1.56 -9.39
C PHE A 129 -1.90 -0.96 -7.98
N LEU A 130 -2.31 0.31 -7.88
CA LEU A 130 -2.60 0.98 -6.60
C LEU A 130 -3.73 0.27 -5.81
N SER A 131 -4.59 -0.49 -6.49
CA SER A 131 -5.65 -1.29 -5.88
C SER A 131 -5.29 -2.77 -5.72
N GLN A 132 -4.00 -3.13 -5.86
CA GLN A 132 -3.55 -4.52 -5.88
C GLN A 132 -2.43 -4.80 -4.87
N TYR A 133 -1.32 -4.05 -4.92
CA TYR A 133 -0.09 -4.43 -4.21
C TYR A 133 -0.26 -4.57 -2.70
N SER A 134 -0.93 -3.60 -2.06
CA SER A 134 -1.21 -3.62 -0.63
C SER A 134 -2.24 -4.68 -0.21
N PHE A 135 -2.92 -5.31 -1.17
CA PHE A 135 -4.04 -6.22 -0.97
C PHE A 135 -3.74 -7.66 -1.40
N LEU A 136 -2.45 -7.99 -1.61
CA LEU A 136 -2.01 -9.36 -1.85
C LEU A 136 -2.04 -10.19 -0.56
N GLY A 137 -1.69 -9.57 0.58
CA GLY A 137 -1.73 -10.18 1.90
C GLY A 137 -2.92 -9.73 2.74
N ILE A 138 -3.24 -8.42 2.71
CA ILE A 138 -4.38 -7.90 3.48
C ILE A 138 -5.66 -8.11 2.69
N ASN A 139 -6.65 -8.75 3.32
CA ASN A 139 -7.97 -8.93 2.73
C ASN A 139 -8.76 -7.60 2.75
N PRO A 140 -9.14 -7.03 1.59
CA PRO A 140 -9.95 -5.81 1.54
C PRO A 140 -11.42 -6.03 1.91
N GLN A 141 -11.94 -7.26 1.90
CA GLN A 141 -13.36 -7.52 2.17
C GLN A 141 -13.70 -7.31 3.65
N GLY A 142 -14.61 -6.37 3.92
CA GLY A 142 -14.94 -5.95 5.28
C GLY A 142 -13.85 -5.14 5.97
N LEU A 143 -12.80 -4.74 5.24
CA LEU A 143 -11.76 -3.84 5.75
C LEU A 143 -12.24 -2.40 5.56
N GLU A 144 -12.44 -1.71 6.68
CA GLU A 144 -12.91 -0.34 6.71
C GLU A 144 -12.13 0.45 7.76
N ASP A 145 -11.91 1.74 7.48
CA ASP A 145 -11.49 2.70 8.48
C ASP A 145 -12.31 3.99 8.37
N GLN A 146 -11.92 5.02 9.13
CA GLN A 146 -12.62 6.31 9.11
C GLN A 146 -12.61 6.98 7.72
N TYR A 147 -11.76 6.56 6.77
CA TYR A 147 -11.60 7.17 5.46
C TYR A 147 -12.30 6.41 4.33
N ALA A 148 -12.32 5.07 4.33
CA ALA A 148 -12.97 4.30 3.28
C ALA A 148 -13.31 2.84 3.66
N ASP A 149 -14.24 2.27 2.88
CA ASP A 149 -14.32 0.83 2.62
C ASP A 149 -13.32 0.48 1.51
N TYR A 150 -12.35 -0.39 1.83
CA TYR A 150 -11.26 -0.72 0.92
C TYR A 150 -11.66 -1.72 -0.17
N TRP A 151 -12.68 -2.55 0.04
CA TRP A 151 -13.26 -3.37 -1.03
C TRP A 151 -13.96 -2.48 -2.05
N MET A 152 -14.77 -1.53 -1.58
CA MET A 152 -15.42 -0.55 -2.44
C MET A 152 -14.38 0.28 -3.21
N GLN A 153 -13.34 0.78 -2.54
CA GLN A 153 -12.27 1.54 -3.19
C GLN A 153 -11.64 0.77 -4.35
N ASN A 154 -11.23 -0.48 -4.11
CA ASN A 154 -10.52 -1.28 -5.11
C ASN A 154 -11.43 -1.72 -6.26
N ARG A 155 -12.65 -2.16 -5.94
CA ARG A 155 -13.65 -2.54 -6.95
C ARG A 155 -13.99 -1.35 -7.84
N ASN A 156 -14.25 -0.19 -7.25
CA ASN A 156 -14.66 1.00 -7.99
C ASN A 156 -13.53 1.55 -8.85
N HIS A 157 -12.29 1.59 -8.33
CA HIS A 157 -11.12 1.95 -9.15
C HIS A 157 -10.95 1.01 -10.35
N THR A 158 -11.11 -0.31 -10.14
CA THR A 158 -11.06 -1.31 -11.21
C THR A 158 -12.13 -1.09 -12.28
N LEU A 159 -13.37 -0.84 -11.87
CA LEU A 159 -14.47 -0.59 -12.80
C LEU A 159 -14.32 0.75 -13.55
N ILE A 160 -13.76 1.77 -12.92
CA ILE A 160 -13.43 3.04 -13.57
C ILE A 160 -12.34 2.84 -14.62
N ASN A 161 -11.29 2.06 -14.31
CA ASN A 161 -10.24 1.71 -15.25
C ASN A 161 -10.79 0.92 -16.45
N TYR A 162 -11.62 -0.08 -16.18
CA TYR A 162 -12.35 -0.85 -17.21
C TYR A 162 -13.20 0.05 -18.12
N ASN A 163 -14.03 0.93 -17.54
CA ASN A 163 -14.91 1.79 -18.31
C ASN A 163 -14.15 2.81 -19.15
N TYR A 164 -13.03 3.35 -18.66
CA TYR A 164 -12.15 4.21 -19.46
C TYR A 164 -11.62 3.48 -20.70
N CYS A 165 -11.12 2.26 -20.52
CA CYS A 165 -10.61 1.47 -21.64
C CYS A 165 -11.71 1.06 -22.62
N LYS A 166 -12.89 0.69 -22.10
CA LYS A 166 -14.06 0.34 -22.92
C LYS A 166 -14.57 1.51 -23.76
N GLU A 167 -14.65 2.70 -23.18
CA GLU A 167 -15.05 3.92 -23.92
C GLU A 167 -14.00 4.31 -24.96
N ASN A 168 -12.72 4.09 -24.65
CA ASN A 168 -11.59 4.36 -25.53
C ASN A 168 -11.63 5.79 -26.13
N PRO A 169 -11.66 6.84 -25.30
CA PRO A 169 -11.84 8.21 -25.78
C PRO A 169 -10.69 8.71 -26.67
N LYS A 170 -9.56 8.01 -26.67
CA LYS A 170 -8.39 8.32 -27.50
C LYS A 170 -8.30 7.47 -28.78
N GLY A 171 -9.24 6.54 -28.98
CA GLY A 171 -9.29 5.70 -30.18
C GLY A 171 -8.10 4.75 -30.35
N TYR A 172 -7.49 4.27 -29.27
CA TYR A 172 -6.39 3.30 -29.36
C TYR A 172 -6.88 1.97 -29.93
N THR A 173 -6.08 1.35 -30.79
CA THR A 173 -6.39 0.04 -31.37
C THR A 173 -6.48 -1.03 -30.27
N GLY A 174 -7.52 -1.87 -30.32
CA GLY A 174 -7.69 -3.04 -29.45
C GLY A 174 -8.47 -2.78 -28.17
N TYR A 175 -8.44 -1.54 -27.63
CA TYR A 175 -9.12 -1.20 -26.38
C TYR A 175 -10.63 -1.43 -26.49
N SER A 176 -11.17 -2.21 -25.56
CA SER A 176 -12.56 -2.69 -25.60
C SER A 176 -12.99 -3.28 -24.25
N ALA A 177 -14.23 -3.75 -24.16
CA ALA A 177 -14.69 -4.53 -23.01
C ALA A 177 -13.89 -5.82 -22.77
N SER A 178 -13.16 -6.32 -23.78
CA SER A 178 -12.33 -7.53 -23.69
C SER A 178 -10.83 -7.24 -23.59
N CYS A 179 -10.40 -5.98 -23.73
CA CYS A 179 -9.00 -5.58 -23.67
C CYS A 179 -8.90 -4.23 -22.93
N TRP A 180 -8.54 -4.31 -21.65
CA TRP A 180 -8.50 -3.21 -20.71
C TRP A 180 -7.46 -3.48 -19.61
N GLY A 181 -7.17 -2.47 -18.79
CA GLY A 181 -6.25 -2.60 -17.66
C GLY A 181 -5.04 -1.70 -17.82
N LEU A 182 -5.23 -0.40 -17.56
CA LEU A 182 -4.15 0.58 -17.59
C LEU A 182 -3.37 0.58 -16.28
N THR A 183 -2.08 0.32 -16.34
CA THR A 183 -1.18 0.32 -15.19
C THR A 183 0.26 0.63 -15.64
N ALA A 184 1.18 0.83 -14.70
CA ALA A 184 2.61 0.88 -15.00
C ALA A 184 3.09 -0.53 -15.41
N SER A 185 3.87 -0.61 -16.50
CA SER A 185 4.40 -1.87 -17.09
C SER A 185 5.68 -1.64 -17.86
#